data_AF-A0A3B9SHL4-F1
#
_entry.id   AF-A0A3B9SHL4-F1
#
_cell.length_a   1.000
_cell.length_b   1.000
_cell.length_c   1.000
_cell.angle_alpha   90.00
_cell.angle_beta   90.00
_cell.angle_gamma   90.00
#
_symmetry.space_group_name_H-M   'P 1'
#
loop_
_entity.id
_entity.type
_entity.pdbx_description
1 polymer ?
#
loop_
_entity_poly.entity_id
_entity_poly.type
_entity_poly.pdbx_seq_one_letter_code
_entity_poly.pdbx_strand_id
1 'polypeptide(L)'
;KYGEISSLNSRVFIKLPPEKPTLAKAARAGFTRANIIPDSSSLTETGLSEICEKHKIKYIITADNAPDLNVKRAVSSVLNITLLEVSSRSTPVYTLEQAFNAVTEGSLKKNISVVGIGPGAAEYMSLAAANAIKDATLIIGSEETVKGLDIEGKTVRFMDDVNKIAEFLLSESFSDACAVFPGDLCLCSDGGVLTDILTENDITVNVIQGLSEASYLASRININMSGCKAVRAREPLSETISEIRESANIFVYPDVSVNKLMNVLLEEKMNYLRVCVGMNLSYKNEKIVGGNPSDLVNYKFNSPALVYIENDRAGRELLLGISDRELVLSEYVSALPSEVRSVILSKLSLKSGGNCYDIGAGTGALAVEIASLISEGTVYVLEHNTSALNAVYANIHKFPVKNVLVCEGNALESIEPLPPAASVYIGEIKEDLSRLLRAIAKKSEKTRFVASTAIPEELLTVLKAFEENGMENTSITHISLSKGKKAGEKTILTPETPVYIISGDYIN
;
A
#
# COMPACT_ATOMS: atom_id res chain seq x y z
N LYS A 1 -34.55 2.14 -37.76
CA LYS A 1 -33.59 2.23 -36.64
C LYS A 1 -34.07 3.18 -35.53
N TYR A 2 -33.89 4.51 -35.57
CA TYR A 2 -34.30 5.39 -34.45
C TYR A 2 -35.81 5.37 -34.09
N GLY A 3 -36.69 5.11 -35.07
CA GLY A 3 -38.15 5.06 -34.85
C GLY A 3 -38.70 3.73 -34.32
N GLU A 4 -37.86 2.72 -34.09
CA GLU A 4 -38.27 1.37 -33.63
C GLU A 4 -38.33 1.24 -32.10
N ILE A 5 -37.78 2.20 -31.34
CA ILE A 5 -37.87 2.18 -29.87
C ILE A 5 -39.03 3.06 -29.41
N SER A 6 -40.07 2.42 -28.89
CA SER A 6 -41.18 3.09 -28.22
C SER A 6 -40.66 3.96 -27.07
N SER A 7 -40.94 5.28 -27.12
CA SER A 7 -40.54 6.37 -26.20
C SER A 7 -39.33 7.24 -26.57
N LEU A 8 -38.56 6.94 -27.63
CA LEU A 8 -37.42 7.78 -28.04
C LEU A 8 -37.83 8.95 -28.96
N ASN A 9 -38.89 8.81 -29.76
CA ASN A 9 -39.33 9.85 -30.71
C ASN A 9 -39.74 11.18 -30.06
N SER A 10 -40.14 11.17 -28.79
CA SER A 10 -40.44 12.39 -28.01
C SER A 10 -39.22 13.01 -27.34
N ARG A 11 -38.10 12.26 -27.25
CA ARG A 11 -36.86 12.63 -26.53
C ARG A 11 -35.66 12.90 -27.45
N VAL A 12 -35.76 12.54 -28.73
CA VAL A 12 -34.71 12.76 -29.74
C VAL A 12 -35.03 14.00 -30.55
N PHE A 13 -34.04 14.87 -30.74
CA PHE A 13 -34.11 16.02 -31.63
C PHE A 13 -33.24 15.75 -32.85
N ILE A 14 -33.80 15.88 -34.05
CA ILE A 14 -33.09 15.59 -35.29
C ILE A 14 -32.94 16.85 -36.13
N LYS A 15 -31.71 17.12 -36.57
CA LYS A 15 -31.43 18.20 -37.52
C LYS A 15 -31.62 17.68 -38.94
N LEU A 16 -32.53 18.28 -39.71
CA LEU A 16 -32.88 17.80 -41.07
C LEU A 16 -33.08 18.95 -42.06
N PRO A 17 -32.75 18.75 -43.35
CA PRO A 17 -33.12 19.67 -44.42
C PRO A 17 -34.64 19.93 -44.45
N PRO A 18 -35.09 21.17 -44.74
CA PRO A 18 -36.50 21.57 -44.70
C PRO A 18 -37.35 21.00 -45.85
N GLU A 19 -36.80 20.10 -46.66
CA GLU A 19 -37.43 19.57 -47.86
C GLU A 19 -38.60 18.63 -47.51
N LYS A 20 -39.72 18.75 -48.24
CA LYS A 20 -40.94 17.95 -48.03
C LYS A 20 -40.69 16.43 -47.97
N PRO A 21 -39.84 15.81 -48.82
CA PRO A 21 -39.58 14.37 -48.77
C PRO A 21 -38.91 13.93 -47.46
N THR A 22 -37.98 14.74 -46.95
CA THR A 22 -37.21 14.47 -45.73
C THR A 22 -38.09 14.56 -44.50
N LEU A 23 -38.94 15.60 -44.43
CA LEU A 23 -39.92 15.77 -43.36
C LEU A 23 -40.98 14.65 -43.36
N ALA A 24 -41.42 14.19 -44.54
CA ALA A 24 -42.35 13.07 -44.64
C ALA A 24 -41.73 11.75 -44.12
N LYS A 25 -40.43 11.54 -44.36
CA LYS A 25 -39.70 10.38 -43.84
C LYS A 25 -39.56 10.44 -42.31
N ALA A 26 -39.26 11.61 -41.75
CA ALA A 26 -39.21 11.81 -40.30
C ALA A 26 -40.58 11.58 -39.64
N ALA A 27 -41.66 12.08 -40.24
CA ALA A 27 -43.02 11.87 -39.74
C ALA A 27 -43.42 10.39 -39.75
N ARG A 28 -43.07 9.63 -40.81
CA ARG A 28 -43.29 8.17 -40.86
C ARG A 28 -42.50 7.40 -39.80
N ALA A 29 -41.36 7.93 -39.38
CA ALA A 29 -40.56 7.39 -38.28
C ALA A 29 -41.07 7.83 -36.89
N GLY A 30 -42.15 8.62 -36.81
CA GLY A 30 -42.81 9.01 -35.57
C GLY A 30 -42.30 10.29 -34.93
N PHE A 31 -41.47 11.09 -35.62
CA PHE A 31 -41.02 12.40 -35.13
C PHE A 31 -42.10 13.47 -35.30
N THR A 32 -42.27 14.31 -34.28
CA THR A 32 -43.15 15.49 -34.36
C THR A 32 -42.38 16.72 -34.82
N ARG A 33 -43.09 17.77 -35.29
CA ARG A 33 -42.44 19.05 -35.64
C ARG A 33 -41.63 19.67 -34.50
N ALA A 34 -42.00 19.41 -33.24
CA ALA A 34 -41.29 19.95 -32.08
C ALA A 34 -39.90 19.30 -31.89
N ASN A 35 -39.66 18.15 -32.53
CA ASN A 35 -38.42 17.38 -32.43
C ASN A 35 -37.50 17.56 -33.65
N ILE A 36 -37.81 18.49 -34.56
CA ILE A 36 -37.05 18.73 -35.79
C ILE A 36 -36.39 20.10 -35.74
N ILE A 37 -35.07 20.11 -35.87
CA ILE A 37 -34.26 21.32 -36.01
C ILE A 37 -33.99 21.54 -37.52
N PRO A 38 -34.43 22.64 -38.13
CA PRO A 38 -34.20 22.88 -39.55
C PRO A 38 -32.71 23.05 -39.86
N ASP A 39 -32.20 22.34 -40.87
CA ASP A 39 -30.79 22.42 -41.31
C ASP A 39 -30.51 23.62 -42.25
N SER A 40 -31.42 24.58 -42.33
CA SER A 40 -31.32 25.78 -43.18
C SER A 40 -30.53 26.93 -42.56
N SER A 41 -30.07 26.79 -41.31
CA SER A 41 -29.29 27.80 -40.58
C SER A 41 -27.97 27.21 -40.08
N SER A 42 -26.88 28.00 -40.17
CA SER A 42 -25.63 27.67 -39.47
C SER A 42 -25.91 27.56 -37.97
N LEU A 43 -25.52 26.43 -37.38
CA LEU A 43 -25.69 26.19 -35.95
C LEU A 43 -24.68 27.09 -35.22
N THR A 44 -25.16 28.04 -34.40
CA THR A 44 -24.30 28.85 -33.53
C THR A 44 -24.17 28.19 -32.16
N GLU A 45 -23.11 28.50 -31.41
CA GLU A 45 -22.93 27.99 -30.04
C GLU A 45 -24.11 28.40 -29.15
N THR A 46 -24.52 29.67 -29.18
CA THR A 46 -25.67 30.17 -28.42
C THR A 46 -26.96 29.42 -28.76
N GLY A 47 -27.25 29.23 -30.05
CA GLY A 47 -28.48 28.56 -30.48
C GLY A 47 -28.53 27.09 -30.10
N LEU A 48 -27.40 26.37 -30.20
CA LEU A 48 -27.32 24.98 -29.76
C LEU A 48 -27.42 24.87 -28.24
N SER A 49 -26.76 25.76 -27.48
CA SER A 49 -26.85 25.79 -26.01
C SER A 49 -28.29 25.97 -25.53
N GLU A 50 -29.04 26.92 -26.09
CA GLU A 50 -30.45 27.15 -25.73
C GLU A 50 -31.32 25.91 -25.97
N ILE A 51 -31.12 25.22 -27.09
CA ILE A 51 -31.84 23.96 -27.41
C ILE A 51 -31.48 22.90 -26.37
N CYS A 52 -30.18 22.73 -26.10
CA CYS A 52 -29.66 21.74 -25.17
C CYS A 52 -30.20 21.94 -23.75
N GLU A 53 -30.16 23.15 -23.22
CA GLU A 53 -30.64 23.49 -21.89
C GLU A 53 -32.16 23.36 -21.78
N LYS A 54 -32.91 23.94 -22.74
CA LYS A 54 -34.38 23.90 -22.76
C LYS A 54 -34.91 22.48 -22.74
N HIS A 55 -34.26 21.58 -23.47
CA HIS A 55 -34.69 20.20 -23.63
C HIS A 55 -33.92 19.20 -22.78
N LYS A 56 -33.00 19.67 -21.91
CA LYS A 56 -32.15 18.85 -21.04
C LYS A 56 -31.44 17.74 -21.81
N ILE A 57 -30.85 18.10 -22.96
CA ILE A 57 -30.14 17.17 -23.83
C ILE A 57 -28.92 16.62 -23.10
N LYS A 58 -28.77 15.30 -23.10
CA LYS A 58 -27.62 14.60 -22.50
C LYS A 58 -26.61 14.08 -23.52
N TYR A 59 -27.04 13.89 -24.77
CA TYR A 59 -26.23 13.30 -25.84
C TYR A 59 -26.39 14.12 -27.12
N ILE A 60 -25.26 14.38 -27.81
CA ILE A 60 -25.25 14.88 -29.18
C ILE A 60 -24.58 13.83 -30.04
N ILE A 61 -25.29 13.33 -31.06
CA ILE A 61 -24.72 12.41 -32.06
C ILE A 61 -24.45 13.21 -33.33
N THR A 62 -23.22 13.15 -33.84
CA THR A 62 -22.83 13.87 -35.06
C THR A 62 -21.85 13.07 -35.89
N ALA A 63 -21.84 13.30 -37.21
CA ALA A 63 -20.77 12.80 -38.06
C ALA A 63 -19.46 13.52 -37.73
N ASP A 64 -18.34 12.79 -37.79
CA ASP A 64 -16.97 13.30 -37.58
C ASP A 64 -16.51 14.34 -38.63
N ASN A 65 -17.28 14.49 -39.71
CA ASN A 65 -17.05 15.46 -40.78
C ASN A 65 -18.14 16.53 -40.86
N ALA A 66 -19.00 16.66 -39.83
CA ALA A 66 -20.07 17.62 -39.84
C ALA A 66 -19.53 19.08 -39.89
N PRO A 67 -20.08 19.97 -40.73
CA PRO A 67 -19.61 21.36 -40.84
C PRO A 67 -19.66 22.16 -39.53
N ASP A 68 -20.56 21.78 -38.63
CA ASP A 68 -20.82 22.40 -37.32
C ASP A 68 -20.19 21.61 -36.15
N LEU A 69 -19.22 20.71 -36.42
CA LEU A 69 -18.58 19.87 -35.40
C LEU A 69 -17.90 20.68 -34.29
N ASN A 70 -17.20 21.76 -34.63
CA ASN A 70 -16.50 22.59 -33.64
C ASN A 70 -17.48 23.26 -32.67
N VAL A 71 -18.64 23.72 -33.18
CA VAL A 71 -19.72 24.29 -32.35
C VAL A 71 -20.27 23.23 -31.40
N LYS A 72 -20.48 22.00 -31.88
CA LYS A 72 -20.94 20.88 -31.06
C LYS A 72 -19.94 20.51 -29.97
N ARG A 73 -18.64 20.50 -30.25
CA ARG A 73 -17.57 20.27 -29.25
C ARG A 73 -17.57 21.34 -28.17
N ALA A 74 -17.62 22.62 -28.56
CA ALA A 74 -17.64 23.74 -27.63
C ALA A 74 -18.85 23.66 -26.68
N VAL A 75 -20.06 23.51 -27.22
CA VAL A 75 -21.29 23.42 -26.41
C VAL A 75 -21.30 22.17 -25.54
N SER A 76 -20.83 21.02 -26.06
CA SER A 76 -20.79 19.78 -25.29
C SER A 76 -19.89 19.88 -24.08
N SER A 77 -18.73 20.53 -24.23
CA SER A 77 -17.82 20.80 -23.12
C SER A 77 -18.43 21.75 -22.08
N VAL A 78 -19.05 22.85 -22.52
CA VAL A 78 -19.63 23.87 -21.62
C VAL A 78 -20.82 23.32 -20.83
N LEU A 79 -21.69 22.54 -21.47
CA LEU A 79 -22.93 22.04 -20.86
C LEU A 79 -22.80 20.63 -20.28
N ASN A 80 -21.60 20.05 -20.26
CA ASN A 80 -21.35 18.68 -19.83
C ASN A 80 -22.26 17.65 -20.52
N ILE A 81 -22.36 17.77 -21.84
CA ILE A 81 -23.15 16.90 -22.71
C ILE A 81 -22.21 15.89 -23.37
N THR A 82 -22.60 14.62 -23.43
CA THR A 82 -21.80 13.58 -24.09
C THR A 82 -21.88 13.72 -25.61
N LEU A 83 -20.74 14.05 -26.24
CA LEU A 83 -20.62 14.12 -27.70
C LEU A 83 -20.20 12.77 -28.29
N LEU A 84 -21.05 12.22 -29.16
CA LEU A 84 -20.85 10.97 -29.87
C LEU A 84 -20.51 11.27 -31.34
N GLU A 85 -19.21 11.32 -31.64
CA GLU A 85 -18.70 11.50 -33.00
C GLU A 85 -18.65 10.15 -33.74
N VAL A 86 -19.50 10.02 -34.75
CA VAL A 86 -19.67 8.79 -35.52
C VAL A 86 -18.95 8.91 -36.85
N SER A 87 -18.04 8.00 -37.15
CA SER A 87 -17.25 7.99 -38.38
C SER A 87 -17.51 6.75 -39.24
N SER A 88 -17.28 6.87 -40.54
CA SER A 88 -17.21 5.74 -41.50
C SER A 88 -15.77 5.35 -41.86
N ARG A 89 -14.77 5.95 -41.21
CA ARG A 89 -13.35 5.62 -41.40
C ARG A 89 -13.04 4.22 -40.85
N SER A 90 -11.89 3.67 -41.25
CA SER A 90 -11.41 2.33 -40.86
C SER A 90 -11.27 2.10 -39.36
N THR A 91 -11.16 3.16 -38.55
CA THR A 91 -11.13 3.12 -37.08
C THR A 91 -11.98 4.27 -36.51
N PRO A 92 -13.31 4.11 -36.38
CA PRO A 92 -14.19 5.14 -35.85
C PRO A 92 -14.05 5.26 -34.32
N VAL A 93 -14.19 6.47 -33.76
CA VAL A 93 -14.26 6.67 -32.30
C VAL A 93 -15.48 5.94 -31.72
N TYR A 94 -16.64 6.10 -32.37
CA TYR A 94 -17.84 5.30 -32.12
C TYR A 94 -18.48 4.86 -33.44
N THR A 95 -18.93 3.60 -33.50
CA THR A 95 -19.85 3.13 -34.53
C THR A 95 -21.26 3.66 -34.29
N LEU A 96 -22.11 3.67 -35.33
CA LEU A 96 -23.53 4.00 -35.19
C LEU A 96 -24.25 3.13 -34.14
N GLU A 97 -23.82 1.88 -33.99
CA GLU A 97 -24.40 0.93 -33.04
C GLU A 97 -23.96 1.23 -31.60
N GLN A 98 -22.68 1.54 -31.37
CA GLN A 98 -22.19 1.98 -30.06
C GLN A 98 -22.84 3.31 -29.62
N ALA A 99 -22.97 4.28 -30.53
CA ALA A 99 -23.66 5.53 -30.25
C ALA A 99 -25.14 5.32 -29.90
N PHE A 100 -25.77 4.32 -30.55
CA PHE A 100 -27.15 3.95 -30.26
C PHE A 100 -27.29 3.32 -28.87
N ASN A 101 -26.45 2.33 -28.55
CA ASN A 101 -26.45 1.65 -27.25
C ASN A 101 -26.20 2.65 -26.11
N ALA A 102 -25.27 3.60 -26.30
CA ALA A 102 -25.01 4.65 -25.33
C ALA A 102 -26.25 5.48 -24.98
N VAL A 103 -27.04 5.85 -25.98
CA VAL A 103 -28.26 6.65 -25.79
C VAL A 103 -29.39 5.82 -25.20
N THR A 104 -29.47 4.52 -25.49
CA THR A 104 -30.54 3.64 -24.99
C THR A 104 -30.29 3.11 -23.58
N GLU A 105 -29.05 2.78 -23.27
CA GLU A 105 -28.62 2.21 -21.99
C GLU A 105 -28.26 3.30 -20.97
N GLY A 106 -28.06 4.55 -21.43
CA GLY A 106 -27.84 5.70 -20.56
C GLY A 106 -26.38 5.89 -20.14
N SER A 107 -25.45 5.10 -20.68
CA SER A 107 -24.01 5.31 -20.55
C SER A 107 -23.27 4.74 -21.77
N LEU A 108 -22.19 5.40 -22.19
CA LEU A 108 -21.18 4.80 -23.06
C LEU A 108 -20.44 3.74 -22.26
N LYS A 109 -20.57 2.47 -22.63
CA LYS A 109 -19.75 1.42 -22.03
C LYS A 109 -18.31 1.58 -22.54
N LYS A 110 -17.46 2.19 -21.71
CA LYS A 110 -16.01 2.26 -21.94
C LYS A 110 -15.44 0.85 -21.71
N ASN A 111 -14.79 0.27 -22.70
CA ASN A 111 -14.01 -0.94 -22.52
C ASN A 111 -12.57 -0.53 -22.23
N ILE A 112 -12.13 -0.75 -20.99
CA ILE A 112 -10.77 -0.44 -20.57
C ILE A 112 -10.09 -1.75 -20.23
N SER A 113 -9.00 -2.05 -20.92
CA SER A 113 -8.08 -3.12 -20.54
C SER A 113 -6.87 -2.54 -19.84
N VAL A 114 -6.51 -3.10 -18.69
CA VAL A 114 -5.24 -2.82 -18.00
C VAL A 114 -4.37 -4.05 -18.18
N VAL A 115 -3.20 -3.88 -18.80
CA VAL A 115 -2.44 -5.00 -19.37
C VAL A 115 -0.99 -4.96 -18.90
N GLY A 116 -0.56 -6.03 -18.23
CA GLY A 116 0.86 -6.30 -17.99
C GLY A 116 1.48 -6.92 -19.22
N ILE A 117 2.50 -6.29 -19.81
CA ILE A 117 3.10 -6.74 -21.08
C ILE A 117 4.23 -7.76 -20.90
N GLY A 118 4.60 -8.07 -19.65
CA GLY A 118 5.74 -8.93 -19.35
C GLY A 118 7.07 -8.17 -19.21
N PRO A 119 8.20 -8.88 -19.06
CA PRO A 119 9.49 -8.28 -18.72
C PRO A 119 10.12 -7.43 -19.83
N GLY A 120 9.62 -7.52 -21.07
CA GLY A 120 10.07 -6.65 -22.17
C GLY A 120 9.89 -7.24 -23.55
N ALA A 121 10.54 -8.37 -23.84
CA ALA A 121 10.49 -8.98 -25.17
C ALA A 121 9.11 -9.59 -25.47
N ALA A 122 8.64 -9.37 -26.70
CA ALA A 122 7.33 -9.79 -27.17
C ALA A 122 7.05 -11.31 -27.03
N GLU A 123 8.09 -12.16 -27.01
CA GLU A 123 7.93 -13.60 -26.82
C GLU A 123 7.47 -13.99 -25.39
N TYR A 124 7.68 -13.11 -24.41
CA TYR A 124 7.20 -13.29 -23.03
C TYR A 124 5.87 -12.57 -22.76
N MET A 125 5.30 -11.91 -23.77
CA MET A 125 3.97 -11.33 -23.69
C MET A 125 2.93 -12.44 -23.81
N SER A 126 1.90 -12.41 -22.96
CA SER A 126 0.81 -13.36 -23.06
C SER A 126 0.00 -13.13 -24.32
N LEU A 127 -0.59 -14.20 -24.87
CA LEU A 127 -1.49 -14.09 -26.02
C LEU A 127 -2.70 -13.19 -25.71
N ALA A 128 -3.17 -13.20 -24.46
CA ALA A 128 -4.25 -12.32 -24.00
C ALA A 128 -3.86 -10.84 -24.07
N ALA A 129 -2.65 -10.49 -23.63
CA ALA A 129 -2.13 -9.13 -23.70
C ALA A 129 -1.99 -8.66 -25.16
N ALA A 130 -1.40 -9.50 -26.02
CA ALA A 130 -1.27 -9.20 -27.44
C ALA A 130 -2.63 -8.97 -28.13
N ASN A 131 -3.63 -9.80 -27.82
CA ASN A 131 -4.99 -9.64 -28.35
C ASN A 131 -5.65 -8.34 -27.87
N ALA A 132 -5.53 -7.99 -26.58
CA ALA A 132 -6.10 -6.75 -26.06
C ALA A 132 -5.45 -5.50 -26.67
N ILE A 133 -4.13 -5.51 -26.88
CA ILE A 133 -3.44 -4.44 -27.62
C ILE A 133 -3.96 -4.37 -29.05
N LYS A 134 -4.09 -5.51 -29.73
CA LYS A 134 -4.60 -5.60 -31.11
C LYS A 134 -6.04 -5.09 -31.26
N ASP A 135 -6.91 -5.37 -30.30
CA ASP A 135 -8.33 -5.00 -30.36
C ASP A 135 -8.59 -3.55 -29.93
N ALA A 136 -7.68 -2.95 -29.14
CA ALA A 136 -7.83 -1.58 -28.68
C ALA A 136 -7.61 -0.54 -29.79
N THR A 137 -8.37 0.57 -29.72
CA THR A 137 -8.21 1.73 -30.62
C THR A 137 -7.30 2.80 -30.03
N LEU A 138 -7.21 2.85 -28.70
CA LEU A 138 -6.35 3.72 -27.93
C LEU A 138 -5.38 2.92 -27.06
N ILE A 139 -4.08 3.22 -27.17
CA ILE A 139 -3.02 2.68 -26.30
C ILE A 139 -2.50 3.80 -25.39
N ILE A 140 -2.40 3.52 -24.09
CA ILE A 140 -1.85 4.43 -23.08
C ILE A 140 -0.72 3.71 -22.33
N GLY A 141 0.42 4.36 -22.17
CA GLY A 141 1.53 3.83 -21.38
C GLY A 141 2.81 4.63 -21.61
N SER A 142 3.91 4.22 -20.98
CA SER A 142 5.17 4.92 -21.16
C SER A 142 5.75 4.76 -22.56
N GLU A 143 6.55 5.73 -23.01
CA GLU A 143 7.21 5.65 -24.32
C GLU A 143 8.04 4.37 -24.45
N GLU A 144 8.73 3.99 -23.38
CA GLU A 144 9.53 2.77 -23.32
C GLU A 144 8.69 1.49 -23.46
N THR A 145 7.56 1.42 -22.75
CA THR A 145 6.64 0.26 -22.78
C THR A 145 5.99 0.12 -24.15
N VAL A 146 5.57 1.25 -24.75
CA VAL A 146 4.79 1.25 -25.99
C VAL A 146 5.66 1.00 -27.24
N LYS A 147 6.94 1.40 -27.22
CA LYS A 147 7.84 1.29 -28.39
C LYS A 147 8.01 -0.14 -28.92
N GLY A 148 7.83 -1.15 -28.08
CA GLY A 148 7.93 -2.57 -28.45
C GLY A 148 6.65 -3.22 -28.97
N LEU A 149 5.54 -2.47 -29.05
CA LEU A 149 4.21 -2.99 -29.32
C LEU A 149 3.79 -2.78 -30.78
N ASP A 150 2.91 -3.64 -31.28
CA ASP A 150 2.23 -3.43 -32.56
C ASP A 150 1.11 -2.40 -32.41
N ILE A 151 1.41 -1.17 -32.80
CA ILE A 151 0.54 0.00 -32.64
C ILE A 151 0.06 0.61 -33.97
N GLU A 152 0.25 -0.11 -35.09
CA GLU A 152 -0.11 0.41 -36.40
C GLU A 152 -1.62 0.74 -36.48
N GLY A 153 -1.94 1.96 -36.93
CA GLY A 153 -3.32 2.43 -37.06
C GLY A 153 -4.03 2.77 -35.75
N LYS A 154 -3.34 2.76 -34.60
CA LYS A 154 -3.92 3.08 -33.28
C LYS A 154 -3.61 4.51 -32.84
N THR A 155 -4.47 5.06 -31.98
CA THR A 155 -4.14 6.29 -31.25
C THR A 155 -3.25 5.93 -30.07
N VAL A 156 -2.17 6.69 -29.87
CA VAL A 156 -1.21 6.44 -28.78
C VAL A 156 -1.09 7.68 -27.89
N ARG A 157 -1.10 7.47 -26.58
CA ARG A 157 -0.87 8.50 -25.56
C ARG A 157 0.28 8.05 -24.66
N PHE A 158 1.39 8.77 -24.73
CA PHE A 158 2.54 8.53 -23.85
C PHE A 158 2.30 9.19 -22.49
N MET A 159 2.20 8.36 -21.46
CA MET A 159 1.90 8.78 -20.09
C MET A 159 2.59 7.82 -19.10
N ASP A 160 3.35 8.38 -18.17
CA ASP A 160 4.10 7.61 -17.17
C ASP A 160 3.48 7.73 -15.75
N ASP A 161 2.64 8.73 -15.53
CA ASP A 161 2.02 9.02 -14.25
C ASP A 161 0.65 8.36 -14.16
N VAL A 162 0.51 7.39 -13.25
CA VAL A 162 -0.71 6.61 -13.05
C VAL A 162 -1.93 7.46 -12.73
N ASN A 163 -1.78 8.56 -12.00
CA ASN A 163 -2.89 9.44 -11.64
C ASN A 163 -3.39 10.20 -12.87
N LYS A 164 -2.46 10.65 -13.72
CA LYS A 164 -2.83 11.29 -15.00
C LYS A 164 -3.50 10.31 -15.94
N ILE A 165 -3.05 9.05 -15.99
CA ILE A 165 -3.70 8.00 -16.78
C ILE A 165 -5.14 7.79 -16.28
N ALA A 166 -5.33 7.70 -14.97
CA ALA A 166 -6.66 7.58 -14.38
C ALA A 166 -7.55 8.79 -14.71
N GLU A 167 -7.05 10.02 -14.50
CA GLU A 167 -7.76 11.26 -14.82
C GLU A 167 -8.20 11.29 -16.30
N PHE A 168 -7.31 10.92 -17.21
CA PHE A 168 -7.60 10.82 -18.63
C PHE A 168 -8.69 9.78 -18.91
N LEU A 169 -8.56 8.57 -18.36
CA LEU A 169 -9.54 7.49 -18.59
C LEU A 169 -10.93 7.82 -18.03
N LEU A 170 -10.99 8.58 -16.94
CA LEU A 170 -12.24 9.04 -16.32
C LEU A 170 -12.92 10.15 -17.13
N SER A 171 -12.15 11.16 -17.54
CA SER A 171 -12.67 12.39 -18.14
C SER A 171 -12.91 12.32 -19.66
N GLU A 172 -12.09 11.58 -20.39
CA GLU A 172 -12.10 11.61 -21.85
C GLU A 172 -13.09 10.62 -22.47
N SER A 173 -13.47 10.89 -23.71
CA SER A 173 -14.38 10.06 -24.50
C SER A 173 -13.61 9.11 -25.42
N PHE A 174 -13.82 7.80 -25.23
CA PHE A 174 -13.29 6.73 -26.06
C PHE A 174 -14.19 5.49 -25.94
N SER A 175 -14.07 4.56 -26.90
CA SER A 175 -14.76 3.27 -26.90
C SER A 175 -13.91 2.18 -26.25
N ASP A 176 -12.71 1.96 -26.77
CA ASP A 176 -11.83 0.85 -26.40
C ASP A 176 -10.39 1.34 -26.13
N ALA A 177 -9.97 1.30 -24.87
CA ALA A 177 -8.64 1.70 -24.43
C ALA A 177 -7.86 0.53 -23.81
N CYS A 178 -6.56 0.50 -24.05
CA CYS A 178 -5.62 -0.44 -23.43
C CYS A 178 -4.50 0.35 -22.75
N ALA A 179 -4.48 0.32 -21.42
CA ALA A 179 -3.41 0.87 -20.61
C ALA A 179 -2.36 -0.22 -20.35
N VAL A 180 -1.15 -0.04 -20.86
CA VAL A 180 -0.07 -1.03 -20.83
C VAL A 180 0.98 -0.68 -19.77
N PHE A 181 1.40 -1.68 -19.02
CA PHE A 181 2.40 -1.58 -17.95
C PHE A 181 3.45 -2.68 -18.11
N PRO A 182 4.73 -2.41 -17.76
CA PRO A 182 5.76 -3.44 -17.75
C PRO A 182 5.45 -4.53 -16.71
N GLY A 183 5.99 -5.72 -16.94
CA GLY A 183 5.89 -6.83 -16.01
C GLY A 183 4.47 -7.34 -15.85
N ASP A 184 4.09 -7.55 -14.59
CA ASP A 184 2.77 -7.97 -14.18
C ASP A 184 2.03 -6.83 -13.44
N LEU A 185 0.76 -7.03 -13.10
CA LEU A 185 -0.10 -6.01 -12.49
C LEU A 185 -0.25 -6.13 -10.96
N CYS A 186 0.24 -7.23 -10.37
CA CYS A 186 0.03 -7.57 -8.96
C CYS A 186 1.29 -7.41 -8.10
N LEU A 187 2.49 -7.38 -8.69
CA LEU A 187 3.73 -7.19 -7.97
C LEU A 187 4.30 -5.81 -8.25
N CYS A 188 4.23 -4.93 -7.25
CA CYS A 188 4.90 -3.63 -7.29
C CYS A 188 4.66 -2.89 -8.63
N SER A 189 3.42 -2.83 -9.12
CA SER A 189 3.07 -2.31 -10.45
C SER A 189 2.07 -1.17 -10.38
N ASP A 190 2.25 -0.14 -11.21
CA ASP A 190 1.33 1.00 -11.29
C ASP A 190 0.02 0.61 -11.98
N GLY A 191 0.01 -0.47 -12.76
CA GLY A 191 -1.22 -0.98 -13.34
C GLY A 191 -2.18 -1.58 -12.31
N GLY A 192 -1.67 -2.13 -11.21
CA GLY A 192 -2.48 -2.51 -10.05
C GLY A 192 -3.14 -1.28 -9.42
N VAL A 193 -2.37 -0.21 -9.19
CA VAL A 193 -2.87 1.07 -8.66
C VAL A 193 -3.94 1.67 -9.59
N LEU A 194 -3.74 1.64 -10.90
CA LEU A 194 -4.74 2.10 -11.86
C LEU A 194 -6.04 1.29 -11.77
N THR A 195 -5.92 -0.03 -11.62
CA THR A 195 -7.07 -0.93 -11.48
C THR A 195 -7.91 -0.57 -10.26
N ASP A 196 -7.25 -0.29 -9.13
CA ASP A 196 -7.92 0.12 -7.89
C ASP A 196 -8.64 1.47 -8.08
N ILE A 197 -7.94 2.49 -8.60
CA ILE A 197 -8.54 3.83 -8.84
C ILE A 197 -9.77 3.75 -9.75
N LEU A 198 -9.71 2.99 -10.84
CA LEU A 198 -10.82 2.85 -11.78
C LEU A 198 -11.99 2.09 -11.14
N THR A 199 -11.71 1.03 -10.38
CA THR A 199 -12.74 0.25 -9.69
C THR A 199 -13.45 1.07 -8.61
N GLU A 200 -12.71 1.89 -7.86
CA GLU A 200 -13.27 2.83 -6.87
C GLU A 200 -14.17 3.91 -7.51
N ASN A 201 -14.01 4.16 -8.82
CA ASN A 201 -14.85 5.06 -9.61
C ASN A 201 -15.93 4.33 -10.43
N ASP A 202 -16.31 3.12 -10.02
CA ASP A 202 -17.35 2.28 -10.64
C ASP A 202 -17.09 1.93 -12.12
N ILE A 203 -15.83 1.95 -12.56
CA ILE A 203 -15.42 1.53 -13.90
C ILE A 203 -15.05 0.04 -13.86
N THR A 204 -15.75 -0.76 -14.66
CA THR A 204 -15.35 -2.16 -14.90
C THR A 204 -14.16 -2.21 -15.84
N VAL A 205 -13.05 -2.79 -15.38
CA VAL A 205 -11.82 -2.95 -16.16
C VAL A 205 -11.53 -4.42 -16.46
N ASN A 206 -10.98 -4.68 -17.65
CA ASN A 206 -10.47 -5.98 -18.05
C ASN A 206 -8.98 -6.07 -17.68
N VAL A 207 -8.67 -6.77 -16.59
CA VAL A 207 -7.29 -6.92 -16.09
C VAL A 207 -6.62 -8.11 -16.76
N ILE A 208 -5.51 -7.89 -17.45
CA ILE A 208 -4.74 -8.94 -18.12
C ILE A 208 -3.34 -9.01 -17.52
N GLN A 209 -3.07 -10.12 -16.84
CA GLN A 209 -1.79 -10.34 -16.18
C GLN A 209 -0.65 -10.57 -17.18
N GLY A 210 0.52 -9.99 -16.88
CA GLY A 210 1.78 -10.26 -17.56
C GLY A 210 2.70 -11.20 -16.76
N LEU A 211 3.80 -11.62 -17.39
CA LEU A 211 4.89 -12.33 -16.71
C LEU A 211 5.71 -11.33 -15.89
N SER A 212 5.88 -11.56 -14.58
CA SER A 212 6.61 -10.62 -13.73
C SER A 212 8.11 -10.60 -14.03
N GLU A 213 8.76 -9.44 -13.92
CA GLU A 213 10.22 -9.35 -14.02
C GLU A 213 10.91 -10.18 -12.94
N ALA A 214 10.31 -10.28 -11.76
CA ALA A 214 10.84 -11.08 -10.67
C ALA A 214 10.82 -12.58 -10.98
N SER A 215 9.72 -13.11 -11.54
CA SER A 215 9.64 -14.53 -11.93
C SER A 215 10.61 -14.84 -13.08
N TYR A 216 10.75 -13.91 -14.02
CA TYR A 216 11.70 -14.03 -15.12
C TYR A 216 13.15 -13.98 -14.61
N LEU A 217 13.51 -13.01 -13.77
CA LEU A 217 14.86 -12.94 -13.19
C LEU A 217 15.15 -14.19 -12.35
N ALA A 218 14.18 -14.64 -11.53
CA ALA A 218 14.31 -15.85 -10.73
C ALA A 218 14.66 -17.08 -11.57
N SER A 219 14.03 -17.24 -12.74
CA SER A 219 14.34 -18.34 -13.66
C SER A 219 15.73 -18.20 -14.28
N ARG A 220 16.23 -16.98 -14.48
CA ARG A 220 17.58 -16.72 -15.02
C ARG A 220 18.70 -16.95 -14.01
N ILE A 221 18.42 -16.78 -12.72
CA ILE A 221 19.38 -17.01 -11.64
C ILE A 221 19.13 -18.32 -10.87
N ASN A 222 18.18 -19.13 -11.35
CA ASN A 222 17.86 -20.47 -10.84
C ASN A 222 17.48 -20.49 -9.34
N ILE A 223 16.63 -19.55 -8.93
CA ILE A 223 16.09 -19.51 -7.56
C ILE A 223 14.60 -19.84 -7.56
N ASN A 224 14.14 -20.40 -6.45
CA ASN A 224 12.71 -20.56 -6.20
C ASN A 224 12.15 -19.25 -5.64
N MET A 225 11.22 -18.62 -6.37
CA MET A 225 10.58 -17.38 -5.92
C MET A 225 9.59 -17.58 -4.75
N SER A 226 9.22 -18.83 -4.43
CA SER A 226 8.34 -19.13 -3.30
C SER A 226 8.93 -18.59 -1.99
N GLY A 227 8.19 -17.72 -1.30
CA GLY A 227 8.62 -17.12 -0.04
C GLY A 227 9.57 -15.93 -0.18
N CYS A 228 9.86 -15.47 -1.41
CA CYS A 228 10.55 -14.20 -1.61
C CYS A 228 9.62 -13.02 -1.32
N LYS A 229 10.13 -11.97 -0.71
CA LYS A 229 9.43 -10.68 -0.57
C LYS A 229 9.67 -9.83 -1.82
N ALA A 230 8.73 -8.95 -2.16
CA ALA A 230 8.90 -7.94 -3.20
C ALA A 230 8.53 -6.56 -2.65
N VAL A 231 9.38 -5.57 -2.86
CA VAL A 231 9.17 -4.19 -2.39
C VAL A 231 9.58 -3.18 -3.46
N ARG A 232 8.98 -1.98 -3.41
CA ARG A 232 9.51 -0.83 -4.14
C ARG A 232 10.46 -0.03 -3.25
N ALA A 233 11.59 0.38 -3.81
CA ALA A 233 12.53 1.26 -3.13
C ALA A 233 12.25 2.71 -3.48
N ARG A 234 11.54 3.41 -2.59
CA ARG A 234 11.24 4.84 -2.65
C ARG A 234 11.99 5.58 -1.57
N GLU A 235 12.18 6.88 -1.73
CA GLU A 235 12.76 7.70 -0.67
C GLU A 235 11.70 8.03 0.41
N PRO A 236 12.07 7.98 1.70
CA PRO A 236 13.37 7.56 2.24
C PRO A 236 13.55 6.03 2.22
N LEU A 237 14.79 5.56 1.98
CA LEU A 237 15.09 4.12 1.85
C LEU A 237 15.06 3.33 3.17
N SER A 238 14.77 3.96 4.31
CA SER A 238 14.78 3.33 5.64
C SER A 238 13.86 2.10 5.73
N GLU A 239 12.69 2.18 5.12
CA GLU A 239 11.74 1.07 5.06
C GLU A 239 12.29 -0.08 4.21
N THR A 240 12.79 0.21 3.00
CA THR A 240 13.43 -0.79 2.14
C THR A 240 14.59 -1.50 2.84
N ILE A 241 15.43 -0.76 3.57
CA ILE A 241 16.54 -1.34 4.35
C ILE A 241 16.02 -2.25 5.47
N SER A 242 14.94 -1.87 6.16
CA SER A 242 14.31 -2.73 7.16
C SER A 242 13.85 -4.05 6.54
N GLU A 243 13.23 -3.96 5.36
CA GLU A 243 12.71 -5.14 4.66
C GLU A 243 13.82 -6.08 4.18
N ILE A 244 14.93 -5.53 3.70
CA ILE A 244 16.13 -6.31 3.32
C ILE A 244 16.74 -7.01 4.55
N ARG A 245 16.75 -6.35 5.72
CA ARG A 245 17.27 -6.96 6.96
C ARG A 245 16.44 -8.17 7.39
N GLU A 246 15.12 -8.13 7.20
CA GLU A 246 14.20 -9.17 7.67
C GLU A 246 13.98 -10.29 6.67
N SER A 247 14.21 -10.03 5.39
CA SER A 247 13.90 -10.97 4.30
C SER A 247 15.14 -11.75 3.86
N ALA A 248 15.08 -13.08 3.93
CA ALA A 248 16.16 -13.94 3.43
C ALA A 248 16.36 -13.80 1.92
N ASN A 249 15.26 -13.59 1.20
CA ASN A 249 15.22 -13.43 -0.25
C ASN A 249 14.24 -12.30 -0.57
N ILE A 250 14.71 -11.27 -1.27
CA ILE A 250 13.89 -10.10 -1.60
C ILE A 250 14.17 -9.57 -3.00
N PHE A 251 13.10 -9.24 -3.71
CA PHE A 251 13.13 -8.45 -4.94
C PHE A 251 12.83 -6.99 -4.62
N VAL A 252 13.68 -6.10 -5.11
CA VAL A 252 13.57 -4.66 -4.93
C VAL A 252 13.41 -4.02 -6.29
N TYR A 253 12.24 -3.42 -6.51
CA TYR A 253 11.89 -2.61 -7.67
C TYR A 253 12.35 -1.17 -7.40
N PRO A 254 13.42 -0.68 -8.04
CA PRO A 254 14.06 0.57 -7.66
C PRO A 254 13.41 1.77 -8.35
N ASP A 255 12.72 2.62 -7.58
CA ASP A 255 12.30 3.96 -8.03
C ASP A 255 13.45 4.99 -7.85
N VAL A 256 14.57 4.56 -7.25
CA VAL A 256 15.84 5.28 -7.10
C VAL A 256 16.92 4.65 -7.99
N SER A 257 18.06 5.30 -8.17
CA SER A 257 19.19 4.65 -8.85
C SER A 257 19.71 3.44 -8.05
N VAL A 258 20.06 2.36 -8.75
CA VAL A 258 20.65 1.17 -8.11
C VAL A 258 21.94 1.52 -7.36
N ASN A 259 22.76 2.45 -7.88
CA ASN A 259 23.95 2.94 -7.18
C ASN A 259 23.61 3.61 -5.85
N LYS A 260 22.50 4.36 -5.75
CA LYS A 260 22.04 4.97 -4.49
C LYS A 260 21.65 3.89 -3.49
N LEU A 261 20.91 2.87 -3.91
CA LEU A 261 20.59 1.72 -3.05
C LEU A 261 21.86 1.01 -2.56
N MET A 262 22.84 0.77 -3.44
CA MET A 262 24.12 0.15 -3.05
C MET A 262 24.90 1.00 -2.02
N ASN A 263 24.93 2.33 -2.20
CA ASN A 263 25.57 3.23 -1.23
C ASN A 263 24.92 3.16 0.15
N VAL A 264 23.58 3.21 0.22
CA VAL A 264 22.87 3.10 1.51
C VAL A 264 23.12 1.74 2.17
N LEU A 265 23.15 0.65 1.40
CA LEU A 265 23.52 -0.67 1.95
C LEU A 265 24.94 -0.68 2.55
N LEU A 266 25.89 0.05 1.95
CA LEU A 266 27.25 0.18 2.49
C LEU A 266 27.29 1.03 3.76
N GLU A 267 26.56 2.15 3.80
CA GLU A 267 26.41 3.01 4.99
C GLU A 267 25.82 2.23 6.18
N GLU A 268 24.85 1.36 5.89
CA GLU A 268 24.21 0.44 6.84
C GLU A 268 25.08 -0.78 7.21
N LYS A 269 26.32 -0.84 6.72
CA LYS A 269 27.30 -1.92 6.93
C LYS A 269 26.80 -3.29 6.44
N MET A 270 25.98 -3.30 5.40
CA MET A 270 25.38 -4.51 4.81
C MET A 270 26.17 -5.06 3.61
N ASN A 271 27.50 -4.88 3.58
CA ASN A 271 28.33 -5.40 2.49
C ASN A 271 28.40 -6.94 2.41
N TYR A 272 27.82 -7.65 3.39
CA TYR A 272 27.75 -9.12 3.40
C TYR A 272 26.63 -9.68 2.51
N LEU A 273 25.71 -8.84 2.04
CA LEU A 273 24.61 -9.25 1.18
C LEU A 273 25.11 -9.75 -0.17
N ARG A 274 24.43 -10.74 -0.74
CA ARG A 274 24.62 -11.11 -2.15
C ARG A 274 23.54 -10.44 -2.97
N VAL A 275 23.95 -9.65 -3.93
CA VAL A 275 23.07 -8.84 -4.76
C VAL A 275 23.20 -9.30 -6.20
N CYS A 276 22.06 -9.44 -6.86
CA CYS A 276 21.95 -9.67 -8.29
C CYS A 276 21.11 -8.57 -8.91
N VAL A 277 21.60 -7.93 -9.97
CA VAL A 277 20.89 -6.88 -10.69
C VAL A 277 20.63 -7.34 -12.12
N GLY A 278 19.37 -7.50 -12.46
CA GLY A 278 18.89 -7.74 -13.82
C GLY A 278 18.54 -6.42 -14.50
N MET A 279 19.13 -6.14 -15.66
CA MET A 279 18.86 -4.96 -16.48
C MET A 279 18.32 -5.37 -17.83
N ASN A 280 17.34 -4.62 -18.34
CA ASN A 280 16.72 -4.88 -19.64
C ASN A 280 16.30 -6.36 -19.79
N LEU A 281 15.66 -6.90 -18.75
CA LEU A 281 15.28 -8.30 -18.69
C LEU A 281 14.49 -8.70 -19.93
N SER A 282 14.84 -9.85 -20.51
CA SER A 282 14.31 -10.38 -21.78
C SER A 282 14.62 -9.60 -23.06
N TYR A 283 15.01 -8.33 -23.01
CA TYR A 283 15.42 -7.60 -24.20
C TYR A 283 16.75 -8.13 -24.78
N LYS A 284 17.04 -7.78 -26.04
CA LYS A 284 18.27 -8.23 -26.73
C LYS A 284 19.57 -7.82 -26.04
N ASN A 285 19.56 -6.73 -25.29
CA ASN A 285 20.69 -6.21 -24.52
C ASN A 285 20.55 -6.50 -23.02
N GLU A 286 19.86 -7.57 -22.66
CA GLU A 286 19.74 -8.04 -21.28
C GLU A 286 21.13 -8.22 -20.65
N LYS A 287 21.24 -7.79 -19.40
CA LYS A 287 22.43 -8.02 -18.60
C LYS A 287 22.08 -8.33 -17.16
N ILE A 288 22.65 -9.40 -16.63
CA ILE A 288 22.52 -9.81 -15.24
C ILE A 288 23.91 -9.79 -14.61
N VAL A 289 24.07 -9.04 -13.52
CA VAL A 289 25.35 -8.92 -12.79
C VAL A 289 25.14 -9.24 -11.32
N GLY A 290 26.10 -9.93 -10.72
CA GLY A 290 26.06 -10.31 -9.30
C GLY A 290 27.31 -9.86 -8.57
N GLY A 291 27.19 -9.63 -7.27
CA GLY A 291 28.26 -9.22 -6.38
C GLY A 291 27.74 -8.82 -5.01
N ASN A 292 28.62 -8.35 -4.15
CA ASN A 292 28.22 -7.63 -2.94
C ASN A 292 27.97 -6.13 -3.26
N PRO A 293 27.40 -5.34 -2.32
CA PRO A 293 27.20 -3.91 -2.55
C PRO A 293 28.46 -3.15 -2.98
N SER A 294 29.64 -3.46 -2.42
CA SER A 294 30.90 -2.78 -2.79
C SER A 294 31.39 -3.12 -4.20
N ASP A 295 31.10 -4.31 -4.72
CA ASP A 295 31.40 -4.70 -6.10
C ASP A 295 30.54 -3.92 -7.11
N LEU A 296 29.31 -3.57 -6.70
CA LEU A 296 28.27 -3.05 -7.56
C LEU A 296 28.08 -1.53 -7.47
N VAL A 297 28.55 -0.88 -6.41
CA VAL A 297 28.31 0.55 -6.16
C VAL A 297 28.81 1.48 -7.26
N ASN A 298 29.90 1.12 -7.95
CA ASN A 298 30.46 1.89 -9.07
C ASN A 298 30.10 1.33 -10.44
N TYR A 299 29.26 0.29 -10.48
CA TYR A 299 28.83 -0.32 -11.72
C TYR A 299 27.84 0.60 -12.45
N LYS A 300 27.96 0.69 -13.78
CA LYS A 300 27.04 1.48 -14.60
C LYS A 300 25.79 0.66 -14.94
N PHE A 301 24.70 0.93 -14.23
CA PHE A 301 23.41 0.30 -14.48
C PHE A 301 22.65 1.01 -15.61
N ASN A 302 21.93 0.21 -16.40
CA ASN A 302 20.94 0.71 -17.36
C ASN A 302 19.54 0.51 -16.75
N SER A 303 18.58 1.34 -17.18
CA SER A 303 17.16 1.20 -16.86
C SER A 303 16.43 0.49 -18.01
N PRO A 304 15.39 -0.32 -17.73
CA PRO A 304 14.90 -0.73 -16.40
C PRO A 304 15.81 -1.75 -15.72
N ALA A 305 15.80 -1.75 -14.38
CA ALA A 305 16.55 -2.68 -13.55
C ALA A 305 15.70 -3.26 -12.42
N LEU A 306 15.94 -4.54 -12.09
CA LEU A 306 15.39 -5.22 -10.94
C LEU A 306 16.54 -5.75 -10.08
N VAL A 307 16.45 -5.56 -8.76
CA VAL A 307 17.47 -6.01 -7.81
C VAL A 307 16.93 -7.20 -7.02
N TYR A 308 17.66 -8.30 -6.98
CA TYR A 308 17.43 -9.42 -6.08
C TYR A 308 18.53 -9.44 -5.02
N ILE A 309 18.16 -9.67 -3.77
CA ILE A 309 19.09 -9.70 -2.64
C ILE A 309 18.86 -10.97 -1.84
N GLU A 310 19.94 -11.72 -1.61
CA GLU A 310 20.02 -12.78 -0.61
C GLU A 310 20.65 -12.22 0.67
N ASN A 311 19.97 -12.45 1.79
CA ASN A 311 20.45 -12.12 3.12
C ASN A 311 20.49 -13.40 3.96
N ASP A 312 21.67 -13.99 4.11
CA ASP A 312 21.87 -15.17 4.95
C ASP A 312 21.82 -14.88 6.46
N ARG A 313 21.75 -13.60 6.83
CA ARG A 313 21.54 -13.10 8.19
C ARG A 313 20.12 -12.60 8.41
N ALA A 314 19.21 -12.92 7.49
CA ALA A 314 17.83 -12.49 7.60
C ALA A 314 17.13 -13.11 8.80
N GLY A 315 16.23 -12.33 9.37
CA GLY A 315 15.50 -12.67 10.56
C GLY A 315 15.80 -11.69 11.68
N ARG A 316 14.85 -11.56 12.59
CA ARG A 316 15.05 -10.81 13.83
C ARG A 316 15.73 -11.74 14.83
N GLU A 317 16.82 -11.28 15.42
CA GLU A 317 17.38 -11.94 16.58
C GLU A 317 16.35 -11.85 17.71
N LEU A 318 15.76 -12.99 18.09
CA LEU A 318 14.81 -13.06 19.17
C LEU A 318 15.56 -12.94 20.50
N LEU A 319 15.39 -11.82 21.17
CA LEU A 319 16.02 -11.54 22.44
C LEU A 319 15.08 -11.97 23.56
N LEU A 320 14.96 -13.28 23.80
CA LEU A 320 14.15 -13.82 24.90
C LEU A 320 15.05 -14.16 26.10
N GLY A 321 14.83 -13.51 27.24
CA GLY A 321 15.55 -13.83 28.47
C GLY A 321 17.04 -13.50 28.39
N ILE A 322 17.38 -12.28 27.93
CA ILE A 322 18.74 -11.76 27.84
C ILE A 322 19.47 -12.03 29.17
N SER A 323 20.73 -12.48 29.13
CA SER A 323 21.46 -12.73 30.38
C SER A 323 21.57 -11.44 31.20
N ASP A 324 21.31 -11.52 32.51
CA ASP A 324 21.43 -10.35 33.40
C ASP A 324 22.85 -9.73 33.38
N ARG A 325 23.87 -10.52 32.97
CA ARG A 325 25.26 -10.08 32.81
C ARG A 325 25.50 -9.25 31.56
N GLU A 326 24.61 -9.33 30.57
CA GLU A 326 24.68 -8.60 29.32
C GLU A 326 23.97 -7.25 29.42
N LEU A 327 23.13 -7.05 30.42
CA LEU A 327 22.43 -5.79 30.63
C LEU A 327 23.37 -4.72 31.20
N VAL A 328 23.24 -3.51 30.69
CA VAL A 328 23.79 -2.33 31.34
C VAL A 328 22.85 -1.98 32.50
N LEU A 329 23.40 -1.99 33.71
CA LEU A 329 22.69 -1.64 34.94
C LEU A 329 23.04 -0.20 35.33
N SER A 330 22.15 0.46 36.07
CA SER A 330 22.50 1.70 36.77
C SER A 330 22.88 1.40 38.21
N GLU A 331 23.56 2.35 38.87
CA GLU A 331 24.04 2.19 40.25
C GLU A 331 22.92 1.90 41.26
N TYR A 332 21.69 2.34 40.95
CA TYR A 332 20.54 2.27 41.87
C TYR A 332 19.37 1.43 41.35
N VAL A 333 19.44 0.90 40.13
CA VAL A 333 18.33 0.16 39.50
C VAL A 333 18.80 -1.21 39.03
N SER A 334 18.35 -2.26 39.72
CA SER A 334 18.53 -3.65 39.30
C SER A 334 17.49 -4.03 38.23
N ALA A 335 17.90 -4.80 37.24
CA ALA A 335 16.95 -5.46 36.34
C ALA A 335 16.24 -6.62 37.04
N LEU A 336 14.99 -6.89 36.65
CA LEU A 336 14.32 -8.15 36.97
C LEU A 336 15.15 -9.33 36.42
N PRO A 337 15.28 -10.47 37.12
CA PRO A 337 15.98 -11.63 36.60
C PRO A 337 15.43 -12.11 35.25
N SER A 338 16.29 -12.60 34.36
CA SER A 338 15.90 -13.08 33.03
C SER A 338 14.78 -14.12 33.04
N GLU A 339 14.72 -14.98 34.06
CA GLU A 339 13.65 -15.98 34.23
C GLU A 339 12.30 -15.32 34.57
N VAL A 340 12.31 -14.25 35.37
CA VAL A 340 11.10 -13.47 35.68
C VAL A 340 10.63 -12.72 34.45
N ARG A 341 11.55 -12.05 33.72
CA ARG A 341 11.24 -11.37 32.45
C ARG A 341 10.62 -12.32 31.43
N SER A 342 11.13 -13.55 31.33
CA SER A 342 10.58 -14.58 30.43
C SER A 342 9.11 -14.91 30.75
N VAL A 343 8.74 -15.00 32.03
CA VAL A 343 7.34 -15.23 32.42
C VAL A 343 6.49 -13.99 32.14
N ILE A 344 7.00 -12.79 32.40
CA ILE A 344 6.30 -11.54 32.07
C ILE A 344 6.00 -11.47 30.56
N LEU A 345 6.99 -11.73 29.72
CA LEU A 345 6.82 -11.76 28.25
C LEU A 345 5.74 -12.77 27.82
N SER A 346 5.71 -13.96 28.44
CA SER A 346 4.66 -14.94 28.21
C SER A 346 3.27 -14.43 28.62
N LYS A 347 3.17 -13.66 29.72
CA LYS A 347 1.90 -13.12 30.23
C LYS A 347 1.41 -11.89 29.47
N LEU A 348 2.32 -11.16 28.80
CA LEU A 348 2.02 -9.97 28.01
C LEU A 348 1.24 -10.30 26.72
N SER A 349 1.23 -11.55 26.26
CA SER A 349 0.48 -11.99 25.08
C SER A 349 0.69 -11.06 23.88
N LEU A 350 1.95 -10.74 23.60
CA LEU A 350 2.36 -9.78 22.56
C LEU A 350 1.79 -10.16 21.18
N LYS A 351 1.43 -9.16 20.39
CA LYS A 351 0.94 -9.31 19.01
C LYS A 351 1.94 -8.71 18.04
N SER A 352 2.11 -9.34 16.88
CA SER A 352 3.08 -8.95 15.84
C SER A 352 3.02 -7.45 15.50
N GLY A 353 1.84 -6.82 15.47
CA GLY A 353 1.67 -5.38 15.23
C GLY A 353 1.11 -4.57 16.41
N GLY A 354 1.06 -5.14 17.61
CA GLY A 354 0.52 -4.45 18.78
C GLY A 354 1.55 -3.53 19.42
N ASN A 355 1.22 -2.25 19.62
CA ASN A 355 2.04 -1.37 20.46
C ASN A 355 2.07 -1.88 21.90
N CYS A 356 3.21 -1.72 22.56
CA CYS A 356 3.39 -2.10 23.95
C CYS A 356 3.89 -0.92 24.77
N TYR A 357 3.33 -0.71 25.95
CA TYR A 357 3.87 0.24 26.92
C TYR A 357 4.72 -0.50 27.96
N ASP A 358 5.91 0.00 28.25
CA ASP A 358 6.78 -0.44 29.35
C ASP A 358 6.85 0.72 30.35
N ILE A 359 6.02 0.67 31.40
CA ILE A 359 5.86 1.74 32.38
C ILE A 359 6.71 1.43 33.60
N GLY A 360 7.60 2.34 33.99
CA GLY A 360 8.58 2.08 35.05
C GLY A 360 9.62 1.06 34.60
N ALA A 361 10.17 1.26 33.40
CA ALA A 361 11.01 0.30 32.69
C ALA A 361 12.34 0.00 33.40
N GLY A 362 12.77 0.85 34.33
CA GLY A 362 14.00 0.66 35.09
C GLY A 362 15.22 0.63 34.18
N THR A 363 15.81 -0.55 33.95
CA THR A 363 16.97 -0.68 33.04
C THR A 363 16.59 -0.74 31.55
N GLY A 364 15.30 -0.83 31.22
CA GLY A 364 14.82 -1.02 29.84
C GLY A 364 15.05 -2.42 29.28
N ALA A 365 15.45 -3.37 30.12
CA ALA A 365 15.70 -4.76 29.71
C ALA A 365 14.46 -5.39 29.07
N LEU A 366 13.29 -5.22 29.70
CA LEU A 366 12.04 -5.78 29.18
C LEU A 366 11.63 -5.09 27.87
N ALA A 367 11.75 -3.76 27.77
CA ALA A 367 11.51 -3.02 26.53
C ALA A 367 12.30 -3.58 25.34
N VAL A 368 13.59 -3.89 25.52
CA VAL A 368 14.43 -4.49 24.48
C VAL A 368 13.91 -5.87 24.07
N GLU A 369 13.57 -6.73 25.03
CA GLU A 369 13.06 -8.07 24.74
C GLU A 369 11.68 -8.00 24.04
N ILE A 370 10.78 -7.12 24.49
CA ILE A 370 9.48 -6.87 23.86
C ILE A 370 9.68 -6.38 22.41
N ALA A 371 10.59 -5.42 22.19
CA ALA A 371 10.86 -4.84 20.89
C ALA A 371 11.36 -5.88 19.87
N SER A 372 12.13 -6.87 20.34
CA SER A 372 12.56 -8.00 19.51
C SER A 372 11.41 -8.93 19.09
N LEU A 373 10.33 -8.97 19.89
CA LEU A 373 9.19 -9.87 19.70
C LEU A 373 8.04 -9.26 18.88
N ILE A 374 7.89 -7.93 18.86
CA ILE A 374 6.83 -7.26 18.07
C ILE A 374 7.39 -6.76 16.73
N SER A 375 6.88 -7.33 15.62
CA SER A 375 7.38 -7.05 14.26
C SER A 375 7.03 -5.64 13.75
N GLU A 376 5.79 -5.23 13.91
CA GLU A 376 5.23 -3.99 13.35
C GLU A 376 4.80 -2.99 14.43
N GLY A 377 4.80 -3.42 15.70
CA GLY A 377 4.46 -2.58 16.85
C GLY A 377 5.63 -1.76 17.37
N THR A 378 5.32 -0.68 18.11
CA THR A 378 6.31 0.14 18.83
C THR A 378 6.22 -0.10 20.33
N VAL A 379 7.38 -0.19 20.99
CA VAL A 379 7.50 -0.18 22.45
C VAL A 379 7.67 1.25 22.92
N TYR A 380 6.75 1.73 23.74
CA TYR A 380 6.85 3.03 24.39
C TYR A 380 7.33 2.82 25.82
N VAL A 381 8.53 3.32 26.12
CA VAL A 381 9.13 3.26 27.45
C VAL A 381 8.77 4.53 28.19
N LEU A 382 8.06 4.42 29.32
CA LEU A 382 7.70 5.55 30.17
C LEU A 382 8.53 5.47 31.47
N GLU A 383 9.50 6.37 31.62
CA GLU A 383 10.44 6.37 32.74
C GLU A 383 10.78 7.80 33.18
N HIS A 384 10.81 8.04 34.50
CA HIS A 384 11.05 9.37 35.09
C HIS A 384 12.39 9.45 35.82
N ASN A 385 12.97 8.32 36.23
CA ASN A 385 14.22 8.29 36.98
C ASN A 385 15.42 8.50 36.04
N THR A 386 16.13 9.61 36.18
CA THR A 386 17.29 9.95 35.35
C THR A 386 18.40 8.89 35.38
N SER A 387 18.61 8.20 36.51
CA SER A 387 19.60 7.12 36.60
C SER A 387 19.14 5.86 35.83
N ALA A 388 17.83 5.60 35.80
CA ALA A 388 17.22 4.51 35.04
C ALA A 388 17.30 4.78 33.53
N LEU A 389 16.98 6.01 33.10
CA LEU A 389 17.02 6.45 31.70
C LEU A 389 18.38 6.22 31.05
N ASN A 390 19.48 6.46 31.75
CA ASN A 390 20.83 6.18 31.24
C ASN A 390 21.01 4.68 30.88
N ALA A 391 20.48 3.78 31.70
CA ALA A 391 20.52 2.33 31.42
C ALA A 391 19.58 1.94 30.27
N VAL A 392 18.38 2.55 30.21
CA VAL A 392 17.44 2.38 29.09
C VAL A 392 18.11 2.71 27.76
N TYR A 393 18.68 3.92 27.63
CA TYR A 393 19.35 4.33 26.39
C TYR A 393 20.55 3.45 26.06
N ALA A 394 21.36 3.08 27.05
CA ALA A 394 22.51 2.21 26.84
C ALA A 394 22.11 0.81 26.35
N ASN A 395 21.05 0.23 26.91
CA ASN A 395 20.56 -1.08 26.47
C ASN A 395 19.88 -1.02 25.09
N ILE A 396 19.04 -0.01 24.81
CA ILE A 396 18.46 0.19 23.48
C ILE A 396 19.57 0.33 22.42
N HIS A 397 20.65 1.05 22.73
CA HIS A 397 21.76 1.21 21.79
C HIS A 397 22.60 -0.09 21.62
N LYS A 398 22.71 -0.89 22.68
CA LYS A 398 23.51 -2.12 22.69
C LYS A 398 22.86 -3.25 21.90
N PHE A 399 21.54 -3.38 21.94
CA PHE A 399 20.80 -4.47 21.30
C PHE A 399 20.21 -4.04 19.94
N PRO A 400 20.01 -4.96 18.99
CA PRO A 400 19.57 -4.65 17.63
C PRO A 400 18.06 -4.31 17.51
N VAL A 401 17.55 -3.43 18.37
CA VAL A 401 16.14 -2.99 18.40
C VAL A 401 16.00 -1.59 17.82
N LYS A 402 14.93 -1.35 17.04
CA LYS A 402 14.69 -0.06 16.37
C LYS A 402 13.31 0.55 16.65
N ASN A 403 12.39 -0.24 17.18
CA ASN A 403 11.01 0.09 17.45
C ASN A 403 10.77 0.41 18.94
N VAL A 404 11.71 1.14 19.55
CA VAL A 404 11.59 1.61 20.94
C VAL A 404 11.61 3.13 20.96
N LEU A 405 10.60 3.74 21.60
CA LEU A 405 10.52 5.17 21.83
C LEU A 405 10.52 5.44 23.34
N VAL A 406 11.44 6.29 23.79
CA VAL A 406 11.58 6.66 25.20
C VAL A 406 10.81 7.95 25.45
N CYS A 407 9.87 7.89 26.39
CA CYS A 407 9.06 9.00 26.87
C CYS A 407 9.52 9.34 28.29
N GLU A 408 10.37 10.35 28.41
CA GLU A 408 10.88 10.82 29.69
C GLU A 408 9.80 11.59 30.45
N GLY A 409 9.60 11.26 31.73
CA GLY A 409 8.70 11.99 32.62
C GLY A 409 7.60 11.14 33.24
N ASN A 410 6.55 11.81 33.72
CA ASN A 410 5.46 11.16 34.43
C ASN A 410 4.60 10.32 33.50
N ALA A 411 4.38 9.04 33.85
CA ALA A 411 3.69 8.11 32.97
C ALA A 411 2.27 8.56 32.61
N LEU A 412 1.54 9.15 33.56
CA LEU A 412 0.17 9.60 33.34
C LEU A 412 0.10 10.83 32.43
N GLU A 413 1.09 11.71 32.48
CA GLU A 413 1.18 12.89 31.60
C GLU A 413 1.63 12.50 30.19
N SER A 414 2.57 11.56 30.09
CA SER A 414 3.18 11.16 28.82
C SER A 414 2.30 10.24 27.97
N ILE A 415 1.22 9.67 28.52
CA ILE A 415 0.39 8.67 27.82
C ILE A 415 -0.63 9.26 26.85
N GLU A 416 -1.04 10.51 27.07
CA GLU A 416 -2.05 11.21 26.27
C GLU A 416 -1.72 11.24 24.76
N PRO A 417 -0.49 11.58 24.31
CA PRO A 417 -0.15 11.59 22.89
C PRO A 417 0.11 10.19 22.29
N LEU A 418 0.20 9.13 23.10
CA LEU A 418 0.62 7.82 22.62
C LEU A 418 -0.53 7.04 21.96
N PRO A 419 -0.25 6.25 20.89
CA PRO A 419 -1.25 5.45 20.19
C PRO A 419 -1.72 4.26 21.05
N PRO A 420 -2.91 3.70 20.79
CA PRO A 420 -3.45 2.59 21.58
C PRO A 420 -2.48 1.42 21.74
N ALA A 421 -2.37 0.90 22.97
CA ALA A 421 -1.53 -0.24 23.31
C ALA A 421 -2.34 -1.55 23.36
N ALA A 422 -1.83 -2.58 22.70
CA ALA A 422 -2.39 -3.93 22.79
C ALA A 422 -1.98 -4.62 24.10
N SER A 423 -0.77 -4.31 24.59
CA SER A 423 -0.22 -4.82 25.84
C SER A 423 0.45 -3.71 26.64
N VAL A 424 0.41 -3.81 27.96
CA VAL A 424 1.01 -2.85 28.88
C VAL A 424 1.71 -3.63 29.97
N TYR A 425 3.00 -3.38 30.11
CA TYR A 425 3.77 -3.79 31.26
C TYR A 425 3.87 -2.65 32.28
N ILE A 426 3.74 -3.02 33.56
CA ILE A 426 3.75 -2.13 34.71
C ILE A 426 4.83 -2.63 35.68
N GLY A 427 5.95 -1.90 35.73
CA GLY A 427 7.00 -2.05 36.73
C GLY A 427 6.69 -1.23 37.98
N GLU A 428 7.68 -0.44 38.43
CA GLU A 428 7.52 0.44 39.58
C GLU A 428 6.73 1.70 39.18
N ILE A 429 5.62 1.96 39.87
CA ILE A 429 4.76 3.13 39.64
C ILE A 429 4.60 3.90 40.95
N LYS A 430 4.79 5.22 40.89
CA LYS A 430 4.61 6.13 42.04
C LYS A 430 3.32 6.94 41.94
N GLU A 431 2.66 6.85 40.78
CA GLU A 431 1.44 7.55 40.42
C GLU A 431 0.17 6.78 40.83
N ASP A 432 -0.99 7.43 40.63
CA ASP A 432 -2.30 6.81 40.76
C ASP A 432 -2.52 5.76 39.65
N LEU A 433 -2.28 4.50 40.01
CA LEU A 433 -2.42 3.35 39.13
C LEU A 433 -3.85 3.21 38.58
N SER A 434 -4.88 3.42 39.40
CA SER A 434 -6.27 3.31 38.96
C SER A 434 -6.59 4.34 37.88
N ARG A 435 -6.08 5.56 38.01
CA ARG A 435 -6.24 6.62 37.00
C ARG A 435 -5.45 6.31 35.72
N LEU A 436 -4.24 5.78 35.84
CA LEU A 436 -3.40 5.38 34.70
C LEU A 436 -4.04 4.27 33.87
N LEU A 437 -4.49 3.19 34.52
CA LEU A 437 -5.17 2.07 33.84
C LEU A 437 -6.38 2.58 33.06
N ARG A 438 -7.18 3.48 33.66
CA ARG A 438 -8.33 4.09 33.01
C ARG A 438 -7.97 4.93 31.80
N ALA A 439 -6.89 5.70 31.87
CA ALA A 439 -6.42 6.53 30.76
C ALA A 439 -5.98 5.68 29.56
N ILE A 440 -5.32 4.54 29.83
CA ILE A 440 -4.90 3.60 28.79
C ILE A 440 -6.09 2.84 28.21
N ALA A 441 -6.95 2.31 29.07
CA ALA A 441 -8.12 1.53 28.71
C ALA A 441 -9.04 2.29 27.74
N LYS A 442 -9.21 3.60 27.91
CA LYS A 442 -10.01 4.45 27.01
C LYS A 442 -9.50 4.55 25.57
N LYS A 443 -8.24 4.18 25.32
CA LYS A 443 -7.62 4.30 23.99
C LYS A 443 -7.84 3.04 23.12
N SER A 444 -8.20 1.90 23.71
CA SER A 444 -8.29 0.62 23.00
C SER A 444 -9.54 -0.16 23.38
N GLU A 445 -10.13 -0.90 22.43
CA GLU A 445 -11.22 -1.84 22.71
C GLU A 445 -10.78 -3.01 23.57
N LYS A 446 -9.49 -3.39 23.46
CA LYS A 446 -8.90 -4.48 24.23
C LYS A 446 -7.44 -4.19 24.57
N THR A 447 -7.06 -4.34 25.84
CA THR A 447 -5.67 -4.19 26.29
C THR A 447 -5.32 -5.24 27.34
N ARG A 448 -4.16 -5.88 27.16
CA ARG A 448 -3.58 -6.80 28.15
C ARG A 448 -2.70 -6.02 29.12
N PHE A 449 -2.97 -6.10 30.42
CA PHE A 449 -2.13 -5.51 31.46
C PHE A 449 -1.35 -6.59 32.19
N VAL A 450 -0.06 -6.35 32.42
CA VAL A 450 0.81 -7.18 33.24
C VAL A 450 1.61 -6.29 34.18
N ALA A 451 1.53 -6.54 35.47
CA ALA A 451 2.33 -5.85 36.47
C ALA A 451 3.26 -6.83 37.19
N SER A 452 4.39 -6.35 37.70
CA SER A 452 5.19 -7.14 38.63
C SER A 452 5.64 -6.35 39.86
N THR A 453 5.69 -7.02 41.01
CA THR A 453 6.18 -6.43 42.27
C THR A 453 6.71 -7.50 43.21
N ALA A 454 7.71 -7.15 44.02
CA ALA A 454 8.18 -7.97 45.13
C ALA A 454 7.51 -7.60 46.48
N ILE A 455 6.70 -6.53 46.51
CA ILE A 455 6.16 -5.92 47.72
C ILE A 455 4.68 -6.30 47.86
N PRO A 456 4.28 -6.99 48.95
CA PRO A 456 2.88 -7.40 49.16
C PRO A 456 1.87 -6.25 49.18
N GLU A 457 2.25 -5.09 49.70
CA GLU A 457 1.39 -3.89 49.74
C GLU A 457 1.10 -3.34 48.33
N GLU A 458 2.08 -3.41 47.42
CA GLU A 458 1.91 -3.04 46.02
C GLU A 458 1.05 -4.06 45.26
N LEU A 459 1.21 -5.36 45.55
CA LEU A 459 0.32 -6.39 45.00
C LEU A 459 -1.15 -6.07 45.31
N LEU A 460 -1.47 -5.71 46.55
CA LEU A 460 -2.84 -5.32 46.92
C LEU A 460 -3.30 -4.07 46.18
N THR A 461 -2.39 -3.12 45.93
CA THR A 461 -2.68 -1.89 45.20
C THR A 461 -3.03 -2.18 43.74
N VAL A 462 -2.26 -3.06 43.08
CA VAL A 462 -2.53 -3.49 41.69
C VAL A 462 -3.87 -4.21 41.59
N LEU A 463 -4.17 -5.13 42.51
CA LEU A 463 -5.42 -5.89 42.50
C LEU A 463 -6.64 -4.98 42.66
N LYS A 464 -6.57 -4.01 43.58
CA LYS A 464 -7.64 -3.00 43.74
C LYS A 464 -7.82 -2.16 42.48
N ALA A 465 -6.72 -1.70 41.88
CA ALA A 465 -6.78 -0.90 40.66
C ALA A 465 -7.37 -1.68 39.47
N PHE A 466 -7.08 -2.99 39.38
CA PHE A 466 -7.65 -3.88 38.37
C PHE A 466 -9.15 -4.06 38.58
N GLU A 467 -9.58 -4.30 39.83
CA GLU A 467 -10.99 -4.41 40.20
C GLU A 467 -11.77 -3.12 39.91
N GLU A 468 -11.24 -1.96 40.32
CA GLU A 468 -11.85 -0.64 40.11
C GLU A 468 -12.01 -0.25 38.63
N ASN A 469 -11.22 -0.85 37.74
CA ASN A 469 -11.29 -0.61 36.29
C ASN A 469 -11.91 -1.77 35.51
N GLY A 470 -12.53 -2.74 36.20
CA GLY A 470 -13.29 -3.82 35.57
C GLY A 470 -12.44 -4.81 34.79
N MET A 471 -11.20 -5.07 35.22
CA MET A 471 -10.32 -6.03 34.55
C MET A 471 -10.87 -7.47 34.62
N GLU A 472 -10.96 -8.12 33.47
CA GLU A 472 -11.33 -9.52 33.34
C GLU A 472 -10.09 -10.42 33.36
N ASN A 473 -10.30 -11.74 33.55
CA ASN A 473 -9.24 -12.77 33.52
C ASN A 473 -8.03 -12.45 34.41
N THR A 474 -8.27 -11.81 35.55
CA THR A 474 -7.21 -11.44 36.48
C THR A 474 -6.53 -12.70 37.03
N SER A 475 -5.20 -12.75 36.96
CA SER A 475 -4.39 -13.87 37.46
C SER A 475 -3.18 -13.36 38.23
N ILE A 476 -2.77 -14.11 39.25
CA ILE A 476 -1.58 -13.84 40.06
C ILE A 476 -0.65 -15.05 39.96
N THR A 477 0.62 -14.80 39.65
CA THR A 477 1.68 -15.81 39.61
C THR A 477 2.77 -15.39 40.58
N HIS A 478 3.09 -16.22 41.56
CA HIS A 478 4.23 -16.01 42.46
C HIS A 478 5.44 -16.81 41.98
N ILE A 479 6.57 -16.14 41.75
CA ILE A 479 7.82 -16.76 41.32
C ILE A 479 8.83 -16.65 42.45
N SER A 480 9.36 -17.80 42.88
CA SER A 480 10.53 -17.90 43.73
C SER A 480 11.60 -18.71 42.98
N LEU A 481 12.81 -18.18 42.92
CA LEU A 481 13.90 -18.77 42.15
C LEU A 481 15.22 -18.67 42.90
N SER A 482 16.18 -19.53 42.54
CA SER A 482 17.53 -19.52 43.11
C SER A 482 18.55 -19.78 42.02
N LYS A 483 19.61 -18.96 41.98
CA LYS A 483 20.67 -19.05 40.96
C LYS A 483 21.92 -19.72 41.55
N GLY A 484 22.51 -20.63 40.78
CA GLY A 484 23.77 -21.27 41.14
C GLY A 484 24.95 -20.31 40.99
N LYS A 485 25.74 -20.15 42.06
CA LYS A 485 27.02 -19.44 42.05
C LYS A 485 28.12 -20.40 42.49
N LYS A 486 29.26 -20.39 41.80
CA LYS A 486 30.43 -21.17 42.22
C LYS A 486 30.97 -20.61 43.53
N ALA A 487 31.23 -21.50 44.49
CA ALA A 487 31.89 -21.21 45.75
C ALA A 487 33.01 -22.25 45.93
N GLY A 488 34.22 -21.92 45.44
CA GLY A 488 35.30 -22.89 45.29
C GLY A 488 34.95 -23.97 44.25
N GLU A 489 35.07 -25.24 44.64
CA GLU A 489 34.72 -26.41 43.81
C GLU A 489 33.24 -26.80 43.88
N LYS A 490 32.43 -26.12 44.70
CA LYS A 490 31.01 -26.41 44.89
C LYS A 490 30.12 -25.35 44.23
N THR A 491 28.87 -25.71 43.95
CA THR A 491 27.82 -24.77 43.54
C THR A 491 26.89 -24.51 44.71
N ILE A 492 26.69 -23.25 45.07
CA ILE A 492 25.71 -22.83 46.06
C ILE A 492 24.54 -22.18 45.31
N LEU A 493 23.33 -22.57 45.64
CA LEU A 493 22.11 -21.91 45.16
C LEU A 493 21.84 -20.69 46.05
N THR A 494 21.87 -19.50 45.46
CA THR A 494 21.50 -18.25 46.14
C THR A 494 20.06 -17.89 45.74
N PRO A 495 19.13 -17.73 46.70
CA PRO A 495 17.78 -17.30 46.38
C PRO A 495 17.77 -15.87 45.86
N GLU A 496 16.93 -15.60 44.88
CA GLU A 496 16.59 -14.25 44.43
C GLU A 496 15.31 -13.78 45.16
N THR A 497 15.07 -12.48 45.15
CA THR A 497 13.85 -11.90 45.72
C THR A 497 12.63 -12.45 44.98
N PRO A 498 11.63 -13.04 45.68
CA PRO A 498 10.41 -13.51 45.05
C PRO A 498 9.63 -12.36 44.42
N VAL A 499 8.97 -12.63 43.28
CA VAL A 499 8.21 -11.64 42.52
C VAL A 499 6.80 -12.15 42.26
N TYR A 500 5.81 -11.30 42.47
CA TYR A 500 4.44 -11.49 42.03
C TYR A 500 4.27 -10.88 40.64
N ILE A 501 3.70 -11.65 39.72
CA ILE A 501 3.26 -11.19 38.40
C ILE A 501 1.74 -11.22 38.38
N ILE A 502 1.13 -10.08 38.13
CA ILE A 502 -0.32 -9.91 38.04
C ILE A 502 -0.66 -9.63 36.59
N SER A 503 -1.70 -10.24 36.06
CA SER A 503 -2.15 -9.99 34.70
C SER A 503 -3.65 -9.88 34.60
N GLY A 504 -4.18 -9.04 33.71
CA GLY A 504 -5.62 -8.89 33.47
C GLY A 504 -5.91 -8.35 32.07
N ASP A 505 -7.12 -8.55 31.59
CA ASP A 505 -7.60 -8.06 30.30
C ASP A 505 -8.62 -6.94 30.53
N TYR A 506 -8.42 -5.80 29.90
CA TYR A 506 -9.49 -4.81 29.72
C TYR A 506 -10.20 -5.10 28.40
N ILE A 507 -11.54 -5.15 28.42
CA ILE A 507 -12.42 -5.32 27.27
C ILE A 507 -13.55 -4.31 27.44
N ASN A 508 -13.74 -3.42 26.46
CA ASN A 508 -14.80 -2.40 26.48
C ASN A 508 -16.15 -2.92 25.97
#